data_AF-A0A2K3JQD0-F1
#
_entry.id   AF-A0A2K3JQD0-F1
#
_cell.length_a   1.000
_cell.length_b   1.000
_cell.length_c   1.000
_cell.angle_alpha   90.00
_cell.angle_beta   90.00
_cell.angle_gamma   90.00
#
_symmetry.space_group_name_H-M   'P 1'
#
loop_
_entity.id
_entity.type
_entity.pdbx_description
1 polymer ?
#
loop_
_entity_poly.entity_id
_entity_poly.type
_entity_poly.pdbx_seq_one_letter_code
_entity_poly.pdbx_strand_id
1 'polypeptide(L)' 'ACETPDIKRECCLCPVKGGALKPTDIHTLWVHVTCAWFRPEVSFASDEKMEPALGILSIPSNSFVKTSLGSV' A
#
# COMPACT_ATOMS: atom_id res chain seq x y z
N ALA A 1 14.22 25.95 -8.43
CA ALA A 1 14.32 24.57 -7.92
C ALA A 1 13.31 23.75 -8.69
N CYS A 2 13.71 22.64 -9.30
CA CYS A 2 12.77 21.76 -9.98
C CYS A 2 11.84 21.17 -8.92
N GLU A 3 10.66 21.75 -8.75
CA GLU A 3 9.58 21.16 -7.98
C GLU A 3 9.17 19.91 -8.78
N THR A 4 9.74 18.75 -8.44
CA THR A 4 9.12 17.48 -8.82
C THR A 4 7.67 17.60 -8.37
N PRO A 5 6.68 17.53 -9.28
CA PRO A 5 5.28 17.66 -8.90
C PRO A 5 5.06 16.64 -7.79
N ASP A 6 4.46 17.10 -6.69
CA ASP A 6 4.05 16.24 -5.59
C ASP A 6 3.05 15.22 -6.16
N ILE A 7 3.58 14.11 -6.70
CA ILE A 7 2.77 13.00 -7.18
C ILE A 7 2.13 12.48 -5.91
N LYS A 8 0.88 12.89 -5.69
CA LYS A 8 0.07 12.42 -4.57
C LYS A 8 -0.10 10.92 -4.73
N ARG A 9 0.70 10.19 -3.96
CA ARG A 9 0.64 8.75 -3.85
C ARG A 9 -0.47 8.40 -2.87
N GLU A 10 -1.31 7.46 -3.26
CA GLU A 10 -2.47 7.05 -2.48
C GLU A 10 -2.39 5.54 -2.25
N CYS A 11 -2.81 5.09 -1.07
CA CYS A 11 -2.87 3.66 -0.78
C CYS A 11 -3.96 3.02 -1.63
N CYS A 12 -3.62 1.96 -2.36
CA CYS A 12 -4.59 1.19 -3.14
C CYS A 12 -5.51 0.30 -2.29
N LEU A 13 -5.22 0.15 -1.00
CA LEU A 13 -5.98 -0.72 -0.08
C LEU A 13 -6.90 0.03 0.90
N CYS A 14 -6.77 1.36 1.03
CA CYS A 14 -7.58 2.12 1.96
C CYS A 14 -7.77 3.58 1.51
N PRO A 15 -8.82 4.28 1.98
CA PRO A 15 -9.07 5.67 1.59
C PRO A 15 -8.21 6.70 2.35
N VAL A 16 -7.40 6.28 3.32
CA VAL A 16 -6.61 7.17 4.18
C VAL A 16 -5.51 7.84 3.35
N LYS A 17 -5.37 9.16 3.51
CA LYS A 17 -4.35 9.97 2.82
C LYS A 17 -3.11 10.15 3.71
N GLY A 18 -1.96 10.38 3.09
CA GLY A 18 -0.67 10.52 3.81
C GLY A 18 -0.15 9.19 4.34
N GLY A 19 0.63 9.22 5.42
CA GLY A 19 1.21 8.03 6.06
C GLY A 19 2.43 7.44 5.33
N ALA A 20 2.95 6.33 5.86
CA ALA A 20 4.10 5.63 5.29
C ALA A 20 3.67 4.72 4.13
N LEU A 21 3.93 5.17 2.90
CA LEU A 21 3.61 4.45 1.67
C LEU A 21 4.87 3.82 1.07
N LYS A 22 4.69 2.63 0.47
CA LYS A 22 5.72 1.92 -0.29
C LYS A 22 5.22 1.55 -1.67
N PRO A 23 6.10 1.53 -2.69
CA PRO A 23 5.71 1.14 -4.04
C PRO A 23 5.34 -0.33 -4.06
N THR A 24 4.46 -0.72 -4.97
CA THR A 24 4.14 -2.13 -5.23
C THR A 24 4.89 -2.64 -6.47
N ASP A 25 4.77 -3.92 -6.78
CA ASP A 25 5.22 -4.55 -8.03
C ASP A 25 4.47 -4.05 -9.28
N ILE A 26 3.38 -3.30 -9.07
CA ILE A 26 2.58 -2.69 -10.13
C ILE A 26 2.96 -1.23 -10.23
N HIS A 27 3.44 -0.85 -11.42
CA HIS A 27 3.77 0.54 -11.70
C HIS A 27 2.56 1.44 -11.40
N THR A 28 2.78 2.56 -10.73
CA THR A 28 1.78 3.54 -10.23
C THR A 28 1.02 3.18 -8.94
N LEU A 29 1.04 1.94 -8.46
CA LEU A 29 0.37 1.61 -7.21
C LEU A 29 1.28 1.78 -5.99
N TRP A 30 0.65 2.24 -4.91
CA TRP A 30 1.28 2.46 -3.61
C TRP A 30 0.40 1.84 -2.54
N VAL A 31 1.03 1.35 -1.47
CA VAL A 31 0.32 0.75 -0.35
C VAL A 31 0.93 1.25 0.95
N HIS A 32 0.11 1.44 1.98
CA HIS A 32 0.64 1.68 3.32
C HIS A 32 1.37 0.44 3.81
N VAL A 33 2.49 0.63 4.50
CA VAL A 33 3.22 -0.48 5.14
C VAL A 33 2.30 -1.28 6.06
N THR A 34 1.49 -0.58 6.86
CA THR A 34 0.49 -1.20 7.73
C THR A 34 -0.59 -1.95 6.96
N CYS A 35 -1.11 -1.39 5.86
CA CYS A 35 -2.11 -2.07 5.05
C CYS A 35 -1.55 -3.36 4.43
N ALA A 36 -0.31 -3.33 3.95
CA ALA A 36 0.38 -4.53 3.44
C ALA A 36 0.49 -5.61 4.53
N TRP A 37 0.91 -5.24 5.74
CA TRP A 37 1.05 -6.20 6.86
C TRP A 37 -0.24 -6.93 7.25
N PHE A 38 -1.39 -6.26 7.13
CA PHE A 38 -2.70 -6.86 7.44
C PHE A 38 -3.28 -7.69 6.30
N ARG A 39 -2.63 -7.75 5.15
CA ARG A 39 -3.02 -8.62 4.04
C ARG A 39 -2.11 -9.84 4.00
N PRO A 40 -2.61 -11.06 4.28
CA PRO A 40 -1.78 -12.26 4.21
C PRO A 40 -1.27 -12.54 2.78
N GLU A 41 -1.93 -11.98 1.76
CA GLU A 41 -1.52 -12.10 0.37
C GLU A 41 -0.38 -11.15 -0.02
N VAL A 42 -0.04 -10.18 0.84
CA VAL A 42 0.95 -9.14 0.55
C VAL A 42 2.23 -9.38 1.35
N SER A 43 3.36 -9.31 0.66
CA SER A 43 4.70 -9.38 1.25
C SER A 43 5.60 -8.30 0.68
N PHE A 44 6.77 -8.07 1.27
CA PHE A 44 7.77 -7.18 0.70
C PHE A 44 8.91 -7.98 0.08
N ALA A 45 9.39 -7.55 -1.08
CA ALA A 45 10.52 -8.20 -1.74
C ALA A 45 11.84 -8.05 -0.97
N SER A 46 11.95 -7.03 -0.10
CA SER A 46 13.11 -6.77 0.76
C SER A 46 12.63 -6.46 2.17
N ASP A 47 13.04 -7.25 3.17
CA ASP A 47 12.72 -7.01 4.58
C ASP A 47 13.37 -5.71 5.11
N GLU A 48 14.56 -5.37 4.62
CA GLU A 48 15.27 -4.16 5.03
C GLU A 48 14.61 -2.89 4.46
N LYS A 49 14.29 -2.89 3.17
CA LYS A 49 13.72 -1.72 2.49
C LYS A 49 12.21 -1.66 2.57
N MET A 50 11.54 -2.78 2.88
CA MET A 50 10.10 -2.96 2.80
C MET A 50 9.53 -2.52 1.44
N GLU A 51 10.18 -2.90 0.35
CA GLU A 51 9.72 -2.60 -1.02
C GLU A 51 10.34 -3.51 -2.11
N PRO A 52 9.67 -3.63 -3.26
CA PRO A 52 8.24 -3.31 -3.45
C PRO A 52 7.33 -4.28 -2.67
N ALA A 53 6.10 -3.84 -2.41
CA ALA A 53 5.04 -4.73 -1.94
C ALA A 53 4.57 -5.63 -3.11
N LEU A 54 4.49 -6.92 -2.87
CA LEU A 54 4.12 -7.96 -3.83
C LEU A 54 2.73 -8.51 -3.52
N GLY A 55 2.06 -9.12 -4.51
CA GLY A 55 0.82 -9.87 -4.27
C GLY A 55 -0.44 -9.02 -4.15
N ILE A 56 -0.38 -7.73 -4.50
CA ILE A 56 -1.54 -6.83 -4.47
C ILE A 56 -2.70 -7.34 -5.33
N LEU A 57 -2.43 -7.90 -6.51
CA LEU A 57 -3.46 -8.47 -7.39
C LEU A 57 -4.00 -9.82 -6.90
N SER A 58 -3.31 -10.46 -5.95
CA SER A 58 -3.75 -11.72 -5.36
C SER A 58 -4.78 -11.53 -4.25
N ILE A 59 -4.99 -10.28 -3.80
CA ILE A 59 -6.02 -9.94 -2.82
C ILE A 59 -7.40 -10.21 -3.44
N PRO A 60 -8.25 -11.07 -2.83
CA PRO A 60 -9.58 -11.33 -3.34
C PRO A 60 -10.40 -10.02 -3.37
N SER A 61 -11.16 -9.80 -4.44
CA SER A 61 -11.99 -8.60 -4.58
C SER A 61 -13.02 -8.45 -3.46
N ASN A 62 -13.48 -9.57 -2.90
CA ASN A 62 -14.40 -9.58 -1.76
C ASN A 62 -13.72 -9.23 -0.42
N SER A 63 -12.39 -9.15 -0.39
CA SER A 63 -11.59 -8.82 0.79
C SER A 63 -11.24 -7.34 0.89
N PHE A 64 -11.59 -6.52 -0.09
CA PHE A 64 -11.67 -5.05 0.04
C PHE A 64 -12.89 -4.60 0.83
N VAL A 65 -13.37 -5.45 1.77
CA VAL A 65 -14.23 -4.96 2.84
C VAL A 65 -13.46 -3.84 3.50
N LYS A 66 -14.05 -2.66 3.49
CA LYS A 66 -13.53 -1.45 4.13
C LYS A 66 -13.41 -1.75 5.62
N THR A 67 -12.35 -2.45 6.02
CA THR A 67 -11.84 -2.45 7.38
C THR A 67 -11.30 -1.05 7.56
N SER A 68 -12.21 -0.12 7.82
CA SER A 68 -11.97 0.88 8.85
C SER A 68 -11.47 0.08 10.04
N LEU A 69 -10.15 -0.10 10.12
CA LEU A 69 -9.45 -0.36 11.36
C LEU A 69 -9.65 0.95 12.15
N GLY A 70 -10.89 1.13 12.62
CA GLY A 70 -11.21 2.09 13.63
C GLY A 70 -10.37 1.65 14.81
N SER A 71 -9.38 2.48 15.11
CA SER A 71 -8.81 2.55 16.44
C SER A 71 -9.96 2.48 17.44
N VAL A 72 -10.09 1.34 18.12
CA VAL A 72 -10.65 1.31 19.46
C VAL A 72 -9.51 1.62 20.42
#